data_AF-A0A9E1JWP5-F1
#
_entry.id   AF-A0A9E1JWP5-F1
#
_cell.length_a   1.000
_cell.length_b   1.000
_cell.length_c   1.000
_cell.angle_alpha   90.00
_cell.angle_beta   90.00
_cell.angle_gamma   90.00
#
_symmetry.space_group_name_H-M   'P 1'
#
loop_
_entity.id
_entity.type
_entity.pdbx_description
1 polymer ?
#
loop_
_entity_poly.entity_id
_entity_poly.type
_entity_poly.pdbx_seq_one_letter_code
_entity_poly.pdbx_strand_id
1 'polypeptide(L)'
;MMIKEIIFYTFSSILICGSLGVVLFRNPVYSAISLILTFITSAFLWFLLESEFLALILILVYVGAVMVLFLFVIMMLNINKQKKTSRFNSIAPLSLLIGLVILLELITLIWLQSTQFKETEAIVSNALSENNTLELG
;
A
#
# COMPACT_ATOMS: atom_id res chain seq x y z
N MET A 1 8.81 21.67 -2.11
CA MET A 1 7.95 20.79 -1.29
C MET A 1 6.53 20.75 -1.85
N MET A 2 5.81 21.88 -1.92
CA MET A 2 4.39 21.93 -2.26
C MET A 2 3.95 21.22 -3.56
N ILE A 3 4.68 21.35 -4.68
CA ILE A 3 4.27 20.73 -5.95
C ILE A 3 4.31 19.19 -5.90
N LYS A 4 5.36 18.62 -5.28
CA LYS A 4 5.53 17.17 -5.15
C LYS A 4 4.45 16.58 -4.25
N GLU A 5 4.11 17.28 -3.16
CA GLU A 5 3.04 16.87 -2.24
C GLU A 5 1.66 16.90 -2.91
N ILE A 6 1.33 17.96 -3.66
CA ILE A 6 0.05 18.04 -4.40
C ILE A 6 -0.08 16.88 -5.39
N ILE A 7 0.99 16.60 -6.14
CA ILE A 7 1.04 15.46 -7.07
C ILE A 7 0.84 14.15 -6.29
N PHE A 8 1.61 13.95 -5.22
CA PHE A 8 1.51 12.75 -4.38
C PHE A 8 0.09 12.50 -3.87
N TYR A 9 -0.55 13.49 -3.27
CA TYR A 9 -1.92 13.33 -2.74
C TYR A 9 -2.95 13.08 -3.84
N THR A 10 -2.78 13.71 -5.01
CA THR A 10 -3.67 13.48 -6.16
C THR A 10 -3.56 12.04 -6.65
N PHE A 11 -2.35 11.56 -6.94
CA PHE A 11 -2.12 10.19 -7.41
C PHE A 11 -2.47 9.15 -6.33
N SER A 12 -2.17 9.41 -5.06
CA SER A 12 -2.55 8.53 -3.94
C SER A 12 -4.06 8.43 -3.79
N SER A 13 -4.80 9.54 -3.93
CA SER A 13 -6.26 9.50 -3.87
C SER A 13 -6.85 8.69 -5.04
N ILE A 14 -6.31 8.86 -6.26
CA ILE A 14 -6.73 8.08 -7.43
C ILE A 14 -6.43 6.58 -7.22
N LEU A 15 -5.27 6.25 -6.64
CA LEU A 15 -4.88 4.87 -6.35
C LEU A 15 -5.86 4.22 -5.37
N ILE A 16 -6.21 4.91 -4.28
CA ILE A 16 -7.18 4.41 -3.30
C ILE A 16 -8.54 4.20 -3.97
N CYS A 17 -9.05 5.18 -4.71
CA CYS A 17 -10.30 5.06 -5.45
C CYS A 17 -10.29 3.89 -6.44
N GLY A 18 -9.19 3.71 -7.18
CA GLY A 18 -9.01 2.59 -8.10
C GLY A 18 -8.98 1.23 -7.39
N SER A 19 -8.32 1.15 -6.23
CA SER A 19 -8.21 -0.09 -5.44
C SER A 19 -9.56 -0.52 -4.86
N LEU A 20 -10.37 0.46 -4.45
CA LEU A 20 -11.76 0.23 -4.08
C LEU A 20 -12.55 -0.32 -5.28
N GLY A 21 -12.37 0.26 -6.47
CA GLY A 21 -12.99 -0.24 -7.70
C GLY A 21 -12.69 -1.72 -7.98
N VAL A 22 -11.46 -2.19 -7.73
CA VAL A 22 -11.08 -3.61 -7.89
C VAL A 22 -11.97 -4.54 -7.08
N VAL A 23 -12.24 -4.17 -5.82
CA VAL A 23 -12.99 -5.00 -4.86
C VAL A 23 -14.51 -4.80 -4.99
N LEU A 24 -14.95 -3.58 -5.30
CA LEU A 24 -16.38 -3.23 -5.33
C LEU A 24 -17.06 -3.67 -6.63
N PHE A 25 -16.34 -3.72 -7.76
CA PHE A 25 -16.95 -4.13 -9.03
C PHE A 25 -17.28 -5.62 -9.04
N ARG A 26 -18.52 -5.93 -9.44
CA ARG A 26 -19.03 -7.32 -9.52
C ARG A 26 -18.68 -8.00 -10.84
N ASN A 27 -18.28 -7.23 -11.84
CA ASN A 27 -17.80 -7.76 -13.10
C ASN A 27 -16.28 -7.81 -13.06
N PRO A 28 -15.66 -9.00 -13.16
CA PRO A 28 -14.21 -9.16 -13.08
C PRO A 28 -13.47 -8.38 -14.17
N VAL A 29 -14.09 -8.13 -15.33
CA VAL A 29 -13.49 -7.29 -16.38
C VAL A 29 -13.33 -5.84 -15.89
N TYR A 30 -14.35 -5.28 -15.25
CA TYR A 30 -14.26 -3.93 -14.68
C TYR A 30 -13.29 -3.88 -13.49
N SER A 31 -13.25 -4.93 -12.66
CA SER A 31 -12.27 -5.05 -11.57
C SER A 31 -10.83 -5.07 -12.12
N ALA A 32 -10.58 -5.82 -13.19
CA ALA A 32 -9.25 -5.93 -13.79
C ALA A 32 -8.80 -4.64 -14.49
N ILE A 33 -9.70 -3.92 -15.16
CA ILE A 33 -9.39 -2.58 -15.71
C ILE A 33 -9.07 -1.59 -14.57
N SER A 34 -9.81 -1.65 -13.46
CA SER A 34 -9.52 -0.84 -12.27
C SER A 34 -8.16 -1.20 -11.66
N LEU A 35 -7.77 -2.47 -11.68
CA LEU A 35 -6.48 -2.95 -11.19
C LEU A 35 -5.32 -2.42 -12.06
N ILE A 36 -5.49 -2.44 -13.38
CA ILE A 36 -4.52 -1.83 -14.31
C ILE A 36 -4.33 -0.35 -14.01
N LEU A 37 -5.43 0.39 -13.78
CA LEU A 37 -5.36 1.79 -13.37
C LEU A 37 -4.53 1.95 -12.08
N THR A 38 -4.78 1.13 -11.05
CA THR A 38 -4.02 1.21 -9.78
C THR A 38 -2.53 0.97 -9.94
N PHE A 39 -2.12 0.00 -10.77
CA PHE A 39 -0.71 -0.26 -11.01
C PHE A 39 -0.02 0.84 -11.79
N ILE A 40 -0.69 1.41 -12.80
CA ILE A 40 -0.18 2.58 -13.53
C ILE A 40 -0.03 3.77 -12.56
N THR A 41 -1.04 4.06 -11.75
CA THR A 41 -0.98 5.14 -10.73
C THR A 41 0.13 4.89 -9.70
N SER A 42 0.33 3.65 -9.26
CA SER A 42 1.41 3.27 -8.36
C SER A 42 2.80 3.45 -8.99
N ALA A 43 2.95 3.17 -10.30
CA ALA A 43 4.20 3.41 -11.00
C ALA A 43 4.56 4.91 -11.03
N PHE A 44 3.57 5.79 -11.20
CA PHE A 44 3.77 7.24 -11.10
C PHE A 44 4.20 7.67 -9.69
N LEU A 45 3.67 7.05 -8.63
CA LEU A 45 4.15 7.28 -7.27
C LEU A 45 5.60 6.83 -7.10
N TRP A 46 5.98 5.67 -7.65
CA TRP A 46 7.37 5.20 -7.62
C TRP A 46 8.34 6.08 -8.42
N PHE A 47 7.91 6.67 -9.54
CA PHE A 47 8.69 7.72 -10.20
C PHE A 47 8.90 8.96 -9.32
N LEU A 48 7.88 9.34 -8.54
CA LEU A 48 7.99 10.47 -7.61
C LEU A 48 8.97 10.20 -6.46
N LEU A 49 9.12 8.93 -6.09
CA LEU A 49 10.10 8.40 -5.12
C LEU A 49 11.49 8.13 -5.73
N GLU A 50 11.71 8.52 -6.99
CA GLU A 50 12.98 8.29 -7.71
C GLU A 50 13.35 6.79 -7.82
N SER A 51 12.35 5.90 -7.73
CA SER A 51 12.49 4.44 -7.88
C SER A 51 12.16 4.00 -9.31
N GLU A 52 13.02 4.37 -10.25
CA GLU A 52 12.77 4.22 -11.68
C GLU A 52 12.68 2.75 -12.11
N PHE A 53 13.64 1.92 -11.69
CA PHE A 53 13.68 0.50 -12.05
C PHE A 53 12.43 -0.26 -11.60
N LEU A 54 11.97 0.03 -10.37
CA LEU A 54 10.80 -0.63 -9.80
C LEU A 54 9.51 -0.17 -10.50
N ALA A 55 9.39 1.13 -10.81
CA ALA A 55 8.29 1.69 -11.61
C ALA A 55 8.20 1.03 -13.00
N LEU A 56 9.34 0.88 -13.68
CA LEU A 56 9.41 0.26 -15.00
C LEU A 56 9.02 -1.23 -14.96
N ILE A 57 9.49 -1.99 -13.97
CA ILE A 57 9.10 -3.40 -13.80
C ILE A 57 7.61 -3.53 -13.49
N LEU A 58 7.04 -2.63 -12.69
CA LEU A 58 5.59 -2.64 -12.41
C LEU A 58 4.77 -2.51 -13.69
N ILE A 59 5.17 -1.59 -14.56
CA ILE A 59 4.46 -1.39 -15.83
C ILE A 59 4.73 -2.57 -16.77
N LEU A 60 5.98 -2.96 -16.96
CA LEU A 60 6.35 -3.95 -17.97
C LEU A 60 5.87 -5.36 -17.61
N VAL A 61 6.11 -5.80 -16.37
CA VAL A 61 5.82 -7.17 -15.94
C VAL A 61 4.39 -7.28 -15.43
N TYR A 62 4.00 -6.44 -14.46
CA TYR A 62 2.68 -6.58 -13.86
C TYR A 62 1.57 -6.09 -14.81
N VAL A 63 1.64 -4.86 -15.29
CA VAL A 63 0.60 -4.34 -16.20
C VAL A 63 0.69 -5.00 -17.57
N GLY A 64 1.90 -5.14 -18.13
CA GLY A 64 2.12 -5.64 -19.48
C GLY A 64 1.90 -7.14 -19.64
N ALA A 65 2.56 -7.98 -18.83
CA ALA A 65 2.48 -9.43 -18.98
C ALA A 65 1.35 -10.04 -18.15
N VAL A 66 1.35 -9.80 -16.84
CA VAL A 66 0.44 -10.50 -15.91
C VAL A 66 -1.00 -10.04 -16.07
N MET A 67 -1.26 -8.73 -16.10
CA MET A 67 -2.63 -8.21 -16.18
C MET A 67 -3.27 -8.43 -17.55
N VAL A 68 -2.52 -8.34 -18.66
CA VAL A 68 -3.07 -8.64 -20.00
C VAL A 68 -3.40 -10.13 -20.12
N LEU A 69 -2.53 -11.03 -19.62
CA LEU A 69 -2.82 -12.46 -19.56
C LEU A 69 -4.05 -12.73 -18.67
N PHE A 70 -4.15 -12.06 -17.53
CA PHE A 70 -5.31 -12.17 -16.65
C PHE A 70 -6.60 -11.70 -17.35
N LEU A 71 -6.57 -10.56 -18.05
CA LEU A 71 -7.69 -10.07 -18.86
C LEU A 71 -8.14 -11.08 -19.91
N PHE A 72 -7.18 -11.70 -20.60
CA PHE A 72 -7.48 -12.75 -21.57
C PHE A 72 -8.16 -13.95 -20.90
N VAL A 73 -7.63 -14.41 -19.76
CA VAL A 73 -8.18 -15.54 -18.99
C VAL A 73 -9.60 -15.25 -18.51
N ILE A 74 -9.84 -14.09 -17.87
CA ILE A 74 -11.17 -13.77 -17.34
C ILE A 74 -12.21 -13.55 -18.43
N MET A 75 -11.80 -13.12 -19.63
CA MET A 75 -12.72 -12.91 -20.76
C MET A 75 -13.06 -14.23 -21.46
N MET A 76 -12.09 -15.15 -21.55
CA MET A 76 -12.32 -16.50 -22.05
C MET A 76 -13.20 -17.31 -21.08
N LEU A 77 -13.10 -17.05 -19.78
CA LEU A 77 -14.02 -17.57 -18.78
C LEU A 77 -15.40 -16.93 -18.98
N ASN A 78 -16.39 -17.73 -19.40
CA ASN A 78 -17.77 -17.28 -19.45
C ASN A 78 -18.34 -17.24 -18.02
N ILE A 79 -18.15 -16.10 -17.34
CA ILE A 79 -18.56 -15.91 -15.95
C ILE A 79 -20.06 -15.62 -15.93
N ASN A 80 -20.84 -16.70 -15.81
CA ASN A 80 -22.29 -16.62 -15.74
C ASN A 80 -22.71 -16.05 -14.38
N LYS A 81 -23.48 -14.96 -14.38
CA LYS A 81 -23.93 -14.23 -13.18
C LYS A 81 -24.96 -15.06 -12.38
N GLN A 82 -24.58 -16.20 -11.83
CA GLN A 82 -25.50 -17.05 -11.08
C GLN A 82 -25.63 -16.58 -9.62
N LYS A 83 -26.84 -16.09 -9.34
CA LYS A 83 -27.60 -16.10 -8.09
C LYS A 83 -26.81 -16.10 -6.78
N LYS A 84 -26.86 -14.93 -6.14
CA LYS A 84 -26.65 -14.63 -4.72
C LYS A 84 -27.10 -15.79 -3.82
N THR A 85 -26.19 -16.66 -3.41
CA THR A 85 -26.40 -17.49 -2.21
C THR A 85 -25.95 -16.69 -1.00
N SER A 86 -26.81 -16.65 0.01
CA SER A 86 -26.69 -15.83 1.21
C SER A 86 -25.62 -16.34 2.19
N ARG A 87 -24.40 -16.61 1.71
CA ARG A 87 -23.27 -17.06 2.54
C ARG A 87 -22.21 -15.98 2.79
N PHE A 88 -22.51 -14.73 2.45
CA PHE A 88 -21.63 -13.59 2.74
C PHE A 88 -21.51 -13.30 4.25
N ASN A 89 -22.54 -13.64 5.04
CA ASN A 89 -22.55 -13.34 6.47
C ASN A 89 -21.58 -14.21 7.31
N SER A 90 -21.07 -15.32 6.77
CA SER A 90 -20.18 -16.23 7.51
C SER A 90 -18.70 -15.88 7.38
N ILE A 91 -18.30 -15.12 6.36
CA ILE A 91 -16.90 -14.65 6.17
C ILE A 91 -16.65 -13.29 6.84
N ALA A 92 -17.71 -12.54 7.16
CA ALA A 92 -17.64 -11.27 7.87
C ALA A 92 -16.85 -11.30 9.19
N PRO A 93 -17.04 -12.27 10.11
CA PRO A 93 -16.24 -12.34 11.33
C PRO A 93 -14.77 -12.67 11.03
N LEU A 94 -14.49 -13.46 9.99
CA LEU A 94 -13.14 -13.83 9.61
C LEU A 94 -12.37 -12.63 9.02
N SER A 95 -13.01 -11.83 8.18
CA SER A 95 -12.41 -10.58 7.68
C SER A 95 -12.13 -9.58 8.80
N LEU A 96 -12.98 -9.53 9.82
CA LEU A 96 -12.79 -8.65 10.98
C LEU A 96 -11.62 -9.13 11.85
N LEU A 97 -11.48 -10.44 12.04
CA LEU A 97 -10.36 -11.02 12.78
C LEU A 97 -9.02 -10.75 12.06
N ILE A 98 -8.93 -11.00 10.75
CA ILE A 98 -7.75 -10.66 9.95
C ILE A 98 -7.43 -9.16 10.05
N GLY A 99 -8.44 -8.30 9.92
CA GLY A 99 -8.26 -6.85 10.03
C GLY A 99 -7.72 -6.43 11.40
N LEU A 100 -8.20 -7.05 12.48
CA LEU A 100 -7.75 -6.78 13.84
C LEU A 100 -6.30 -7.24 14.08
N VAL A 101 -5.90 -8.38 13.53
CA VAL A 101 -4.51 -8.87 13.60
C VAL A 101 -3.56 -7.90 12.89
N ILE A 102 -3.87 -7.50 11.66
CA ILE A 102 -3.06 -6.52 10.91
C ILE A 102 -2.98 -5.18 11.67
N LEU A 103 -4.08 -4.76 12.30
CA LEU A 103 -4.12 -3.51 13.07
C LEU A 103 -3.23 -3.60 14.31
N LEU A 104 -3.22 -4.74 15.01
CA LEU A 104 -2.31 -4.99 16.12
C LEU A 104 -0.84 -4.97 15.65
N GLU A 105 -0.51 -5.64 14.54
CA GLU A 105 0.83 -5.62 13.96
C GLU A 105 1.29 -4.18 13.66
N LEU A 106 0.43 -3.36 13.03
CA LEU A 106 0.74 -1.96 12.75
C LEU A 106 1.00 -1.14 14.03
N ILE A 107 0.16 -1.30 15.06
CA ILE A 107 0.37 -0.62 16.35
C ILE A 107 1.72 -1.03 16.95
N THR A 108 2.06 -2.32 16.93
CA THR A 108 3.32 -2.80 17.48
C THR A 108 4.54 -2.25 16.72
N LEU A 109 4.48 -2.19 15.38
CA LEU A 109 5.57 -1.63 14.57
C LEU A 109 5.76 -0.13 14.83
N ILE A 110 4.66 0.63 14.89
CA ILE A 110 4.71 2.07 15.18
C ILE A 110 5.27 2.33 16.58
N TRP A 111 4.83 1.55 17.57
CA TRP A 111 5.30 1.68 18.95
C TRP A 111 6.79 1.35 19.06
N LEU A 112 7.23 0.24 18.45
CA LEU A 112 8.64 -0.15 18.41
C LEU A 112 9.51 0.94 17.78
N GLN A 113 9.09 1.48 16.64
CA GLN A 113 9.80 2.57 15.97
C GLN A 113 9.89 3.82 16.86
N SER A 114 8.82 4.18 17.58
CA SER A 114 8.84 5.33 18.50
C SER A 114 9.83 5.16 19.67
N THR A 115 9.99 3.93 20.18
CA THR A 115 10.92 3.65 21.29
C THR A 115 12.38 3.77 20.87
N GLN A 116 12.73 3.35 19.65
CA GLN A 116 14.07 3.50 19.08
C GLN A 116 14.49 4.96 18.89
N PHE A 117 13.57 5.83 18.46
CA PHE A 117 13.85 7.27 18.37
C PHE A 117 14.09 7.90 19.74
N LYS A 118 13.35 7.45 20.76
CA LYS A 118 13.46 7.97 22.14
C LYS A 118 14.75 7.56 22.84
N GLU A 119 15.24 6.33 22.61
CA GLU A 119 16.54 5.89 23.14
C GLU A 119 17.71 6.62 22.47
N THR A 120 17.63 6.87 21.16
CA THR A 120 18.67 7.59 20.42
C THR A 120 18.78 9.05 20.90
N GLU A 121 17.65 9.72 21.16
CA GLU A 121 17.63 11.08 21.71
C GLU A 121 18.16 11.15 23.16
N ALA A 122 17.84 10.13 23.98
CA ALA A 122 18.29 10.07 25.37
C ALA A 122 19.81 9.83 25.50
N ILE A 123 20.40 9.01 24.62
CA ILE A 123 21.84 8.77 24.58
C ILE A 123 22.60 10.02 24.12
N VAL A 124 22.09 10.72 23.09
CA VAL A 124 22.72 11.95 22.57
C VAL A 124 22.60 13.10 23.58
N SER A 125 21.47 13.24 24.27
CA SER A 125 21.28 14.24 25.34
C SER A 125 22.22 14.02 26.53
N ASN A 126 22.36 12.77 27.00
CA ASN A 126 23.30 12.44 28.08
C ASN A 126 24.76 12.63 27.65
N ALA A 127 25.12 12.29 26.41
CA ALA A 127 26.47 12.52 25.88
C ALA A 127 26.82 14.01 25.68
N LEU A 128 25.82 14.88 25.48
CA LEU A 128 26.00 16.34 25.43
C LEU A 128 25.96 17.00 26.81
N SER A 129 25.29 16.38 27.80
CA SER A 129 25.26 16.84 29.19
C SER A 129 26.54 16.44 29.94
N GLU A 130 27.14 15.30 29.60
CA GLU A 130 28.49 14.94 30.04
C GLU A 130 29.52 15.68 29.19
N ASN A 131 29.62 17.00 29.40
CA ASN A 131 30.71 17.79 28.84
C ASN A 131 32.01 17.43 29.57
N ASN A 132 32.81 16.56 28.96
CA ASN A 132 34.14 16.13 29.41
C ASN A 132 35.16 17.29 29.57
N THR A 133 34.76 18.51 29.20
CA THR A 133 35.55 19.74 29.30
C THR A 133 35.56 20.35 30.70
N LEU A 134 34.63 19.99 31.60
CA LEU A 134 34.62 20.45 33.01
C LEU A 134 35.42 19.54 33.97
N GLU A 135 35.72 18.31 33.55
CA GLU A 135 36.53 17.33 34.32
C GLU A 135 38.05 17.54 34.13
N LEU A 136 38.46 18.44 33.22
CA LEU A 136 39.86 18.66 32.85
C LEU A 136 40.43 20.04 33.23
N GLY A 137 39.70 20.88 33.98
CA GLY A 137 40.22 22.14 34.55
C GLY A 137 39.20 23.25 34.69
#